data_AF-A0A0Q0Z9X0-F1
#
_entry.id   AF-A0A0Q0Z9X0-F1
#
_cell.length_a   1.000
_cell.length_b   1.000
_cell.length_c   1.000
_cell.angle_alpha   90.00
_cell.angle_beta   90.00
_cell.angle_gamma   90.00
#
_symmetry.space_group_name_H-M   'P 1'
#
loop_
_entity.id
_entity.type
_entity.pdbx_description
1 polymer ?
#
loop_
_entity_poly.entity_id
_entity_poly.type
_entity_poly.pdbx_seq_one_letter_code
_entity_poly.pdbx_strand_id
1 'polypeptide(L)'
;MIASIQSGDFPRQSVLGLRTKATLSSDQAWITGHRAALPMLKTVAWAGYIGAALLVILFVFFPQPRPYSLITGPVILLICQAIALVYAARQANRAARSAN
;
A
#
# COMPACT_ATOMS: atom_id res chain seq x y z
N MET A 1 14.48 3.55 1.13
CA MET A 1 13.18 4.11 0.71
C MET A 1 12.38 4.69 1.88
N ILE A 2 12.00 3.93 2.93
CA ILE A 2 11.22 4.51 4.05
C ILE A 2 12.01 5.59 4.79
N ALA A 3 13.31 5.33 5.06
CA ALA A 3 14.19 6.29 5.71
C ALA A 3 14.33 7.60 4.91
N SER A 4 14.47 7.53 3.58
CA SER A 4 14.57 8.72 2.71
C SER A 4 13.27 9.52 2.65
N ILE A 5 12.09 8.86 2.71
CA ILE A 5 10.80 9.57 2.80
C ILE A 5 10.67 10.30 4.15
N GLN A 6 11.24 9.73 5.22
CA GLN A 6 11.20 10.35 6.55
C GLN A 6 12.20 11.51 6.68
N SER A 7 13.39 11.40 6.07
CA SER A 7 14.40 12.47 6.09
C SER A 7 14.07 13.63 5.14
N GLY A 8 13.18 13.42 4.18
CA GLY A 8 12.87 14.40 3.13
C GLY A 8 13.79 14.30 1.91
N ASP A 9 14.82 13.45 1.95
CA ASP A 9 15.71 13.16 0.81
C ASP A 9 15.09 12.14 -0.16
N PHE A 10 13.78 12.24 -0.39
CA PHE A 10 13.09 11.39 -1.35
C PHE A 10 12.89 12.17 -2.64
N PRO A 11 13.88 12.12 -3.58
CA PRO A 11 13.75 12.85 -4.83
C PRO A 11 12.53 12.34 -5.58
N ARG A 12 11.90 13.24 -6.34
CA ARG A 12 10.83 12.85 -7.23
C ARG A 12 11.35 11.87 -8.26
N GLN A 13 10.78 10.67 -8.28
CA GLN A 13 11.15 9.62 -9.23
C GLN A 13 10.06 9.42 -10.29
N SER A 14 10.48 9.20 -11.54
CA SER A 14 9.58 9.03 -12.68
C SER A 14 9.02 7.61 -12.81
N VAL A 15 9.54 6.64 -12.06
CA VAL A 15 9.24 5.20 -12.23
C VAL A 15 8.49 4.61 -11.02
N LEU A 16 8.78 5.04 -9.80
CA LEU A 16 8.26 4.44 -8.56
C LEU A 16 7.60 5.49 -7.65
N GLY A 17 6.42 5.17 -7.09
CA GLY A 17 5.72 6.00 -6.09
C GLY A 17 4.21 6.17 -6.33
N LEU A 18 3.53 6.83 -5.38
CA LEU A 18 2.11 7.19 -5.49
C LEU A 18 1.96 8.43 -6.37
N ARG A 19 1.72 8.22 -7.66
CA ARG A 19 1.65 9.27 -8.68
C ARG A 19 0.24 9.79 -8.86
N THR A 20 -0.08 10.87 -8.18
CA THR A 20 -1.29 11.66 -8.38
C THR A 20 -0.95 13.04 -8.92
N LYS A 21 -1.93 13.73 -9.52
CA LYS A 21 -1.75 15.11 -10.01
C LYS A 21 -1.16 16.03 -8.93
N ALA A 22 -1.56 15.87 -7.66
CA ALA A 22 -1.06 16.70 -6.57
C ALA A 22 0.36 16.30 -6.13
N THR A 23 0.67 15.01 -5.99
CA THR A 23 2.04 14.59 -5.63
C THR A 23 3.07 14.96 -6.71
N LEU A 24 2.61 15.16 -7.94
CA LEU A 24 3.42 15.57 -9.09
C LEU A 24 3.44 17.10 -9.32
N SER A 25 2.92 17.93 -8.40
CA SER A 25 2.98 19.40 -8.56
C SER A 25 4.31 20.02 -8.12
N SER A 26 4.85 19.62 -6.96
CA SER A 26 6.15 20.08 -6.44
C SER A 26 6.89 18.99 -5.65
N ASP A 27 8.19 19.17 -5.39
CA ASP A 27 8.97 18.23 -4.56
C ASP A 27 8.47 18.21 -3.11
N GLN A 28 8.03 19.35 -2.59
CA GLN A 28 7.40 19.43 -1.27
C GLN A 28 6.08 18.66 -1.22
N ALA A 29 5.23 18.76 -2.25
CA ALA A 29 4.00 17.98 -2.36
C ALA A 29 4.28 16.48 -2.51
N TRP A 30 5.37 16.11 -3.20
CA TRP A 30 5.83 14.73 -3.33
C TRP A 30 6.20 14.12 -1.98
N ILE A 31 7.07 14.79 -1.21
CA ILE A 31 7.50 14.34 0.12
C ILE A 31 6.31 14.27 1.08
N THR A 32 5.49 15.33 1.12
CA THR A 32 4.35 15.43 2.04
C THR A 32 3.31 14.33 1.77
N GLY A 33 2.98 14.10 0.50
CA GLY A 33 2.06 13.03 0.10
C GLY A 33 2.58 11.64 0.46
N HIS A 34 3.86 11.35 0.20
CA HIS A 34 4.45 10.05 0.52
C HIS A 34 4.57 9.83 2.03
N ARG A 35 4.95 10.87 2.79
CA ARG A 35 5.02 10.80 4.26
C ARG A 35 3.65 10.54 4.88
N ALA A 36 2.59 11.17 4.35
CA ALA A 36 1.23 10.94 4.82
C ALA A 36 0.70 9.53 4.51
N ALA A 37 1.12 8.94 3.39
CA ALA A 37 0.70 7.58 3.00
C ALA A 37 1.51 6.45 3.65
N LEU A 38 2.71 6.74 4.19
CA LEU A 38 3.59 5.73 4.79
C LEU A 38 2.92 4.82 5.84
N PRO A 39 2.14 5.35 6.82
CA PRO A 39 1.50 4.49 7.83
C PRO A 39 0.55 3.49 7.18
N MET A 40 -0.27 3.95 6.24
CA MET A 40 -1.23 3.12 5.52
C MET A 40 -0.51 2.05 4.69
N LEU A 41 0.54 2.43 3.95
CA LEU A 41 1.34 1.49 3.15
C LEU A 41 2.01 0.42 4.01
N LYS A 42 2.50 0.77 5.21
CA LYS A 42 3.04 -0.20 6.17
C LYS A 42 1.96 -1.17 6.64
N THR A 43 0.77 -0.67 6.99
CA THR A 43 -0.35 -1.51 7.41
C THR A 43 -0.78 -2.47 6.29
N VAL A 44 -0.84 -2.00 5.04
CA VAL A 44 -1.17 -2.85 3.89
C VAL A 44 -0.13 -3.97 3.69
N ALA A 45 1.16 -3.64 3.78
CA ALA A 45 2.23 -4.63 3.66
C ALA A 45 2.13 -5.70 4.75
N TRP A 46 1.97 -5.29 6.01
CA TRP A 46 1.82 -6.21 7.14
C TRP A 46 0.55 -7.07 7.04
N ALA A 47 -0.59 -6.47 6.68
CA ALA A 47 -1.82 -7.20 6.45
C ALA A 47 -1.66 -8.25 5.34
N GLY A 48 -0.89 -7.95 4.30
CA GLY A 48 -0.55 -8.90 3.25
C GLY A 48 0.30 -10.07 3.74
N TYR A 49 1.38 -9.80 4.47
CA TYR A 49 2.22 -10.87 5.04
C TYR A 49 1.43 -11.76 6.02
N ILE A 50 0.66 -11.16 6.92
CA ILE A 50 -0.14 -11.89 7.91
C ILE A 50 -1.24 -12.70 7.21
N GLY A 51 -1.95 -12.10 6.25
CA GLY A 51 -2.99 -12.78 5.48
C GLY A 51 -2.44 -13.95 4.68
N ALA A 52 -1.31 -13.78 4.01
CA ALA A 52 -0.66 -14.86 3.26
C ALA A 52 -0.21 -16.00 4.19
N ALA A 53 0.43 -15.67 5.32
CA ALA A 53 0.84 -16.67 6.30
C ALA A 53 -0.35 -17.46 6.86
N LEU A 54 -1.45 -16.77 7.19
CA LEU A 54 -2.68 -17.42 7.67
C LEU A 54 -3.27 -18.36 6.60
N LEU A 55 -3.30 -17.95 5.33
CA LEU A 55 -3.78 -18.80 4.24
C LEU A 55 -2.92 -20.07 4.09
N VAL A 56 -1.60 -19.96 4.21
CA VAL A 56 -0.69 -21.12 4.18
C VAL A 56 -0.96 -22.05 5.36
N ILE A 57 -1.08 -21.52 6.58
CA ILE A 57 -1.41 -22.30 7.78
C ILE A 57 -2.74 -23.04 7.58
N LEU A 58 -3.78 -22.33 7.16
CA LEU A 58 -5.09 -22.94 6.93
C LEU A 58 -5.02 -24.07 5.90
N PHE A 59 -4.25 -23.88 4.83
CA PHE A 59 -4.09 -24.90 3.80
C PHE A 59 -3.35 -26.15 4.29
N VAL A 60 -2.29 -25.97 5.08
CA VAL A 60 -1.48 -27.08 5.61
C VAL A 60 -2.23 -27.88 6.68
N PHE A 61 -2.91 -27.21 7.62
CA PHE A 61 -3.53 -27.85 8.77
C PHE A 61 -4.99 -28.28 8.52
N PHE A 62 -5.66 -27.71 7.53
CA PHE A 62 -7.03 -28.06 7.15
C PHE A 62 -7.09 -28.44 5.65
N PRO A 63 -6.50 -29.58 5.25
CA PRO A 63 -6.39 -30.00 3.86
C PRO A 63 -7.71 -30.52 3.26
N GLN A 64 -8.85 -29.90 3.59
CA GLN A 64 -10.15 -30.11 2.96
C GLN A 64 -10.51 -28.95 2.02
N PRO A 65 -9.65 -28.55 1.05
CA PRO A 65 -9.98 -27.45 0.18
C PRO A 65 -11.04 -27.91 -0.83
N ARG A 66 -12.21 -27.28 -0.79
CA ARG A 66 -13.01 -27.18 -2.01
C ARG A 66 -12.17 -26.38 -3.01
N PRO A 67 -12.14 -26.71 -4.32
CA PRO A 67 -11.30 -25.99 -5.29
C PRO A 67 -11.51 -24.47 -5.25
N TYR A 68 -12.70 -24.02 -4.87
CA TYR A 68 -13.04 -22.62 -4.67
C TYR A 68 -12.30 -21.94 -3.49
N SER A 69 -11.96 -22.63 -2.40
CA SER A 69 -11.31 -22.00 -1.24
C SER A 69 -9.84 -21.61 -1.50
N LEU A 70 -9.18 -22.32 -2.42
CA LEU A 70 -7.81 -22.02 -2.88
C LEU A 70 -7.70 -20.70 -3.64
N ILE A 71 -8.80 -20.25 -4.24
CA ILE A 71 -8.84 -19.04 -5.06
C ILE A 71 -9.50 -17.90 -4.27
N THR A 72 -10.63 -18.17 -3.62
CA THR A 72 -11.43 -17.14 -2.95
C THR A 72 -10.67 -16.42 -1.84
N GLY A 73 -9.91 -17.14 -1.00
CA GLY A 73 -9.13 -16.53 0.08
C GLY A 73 -8.08 -15.52 -0.43
N PRO A 74 -7.16 -15.95 -1.33
CA PRO A 74 -6.19 -15.05 -1.96
C PRO A 74 -6.83 -13.89 -2.72
N VAL A 75 -7.92 -14.13 -3.46
CA VAL A 75 -8.60 -13.08 -4.22
C VAL A 75 -9.21 -12.02 -3.31
N ILE A 76 -9.87 -12.43 -2.22
CA ILE A 76 -10.41 -11.48 -1.23
C ILE A 76 -9.26 -10.66 -0.61
N LEU A 77 -8.17 -11.30 -0.22
CA LEU A 77 -7.01 -10.61 0.34
C LEU A 77 -6.44 -9.56 -0.64
N LEU A 78 -6.31 -9.92 -1.92
CA LEU A 78 -5.86 -9.01 -2.98
C LEU A 78 -6.82 -7.83 -3.17
N ILE A 79 -8.14 -8.07 -3.17
CA ILE A 79 -9.14 -7.01 -3.27
C ILE A 79 -9.04 -6.04 -2.08
N CYS A 80 -8.92 -6.58 -0.86
CA CYS A 80 -8.73 -5.78 0.35
C CYS A 80 -7.46 -4.93 0.28
N GLN A 81 -6.33 -5.49 -0.18
CA GLN A 81 -5.10 -4.74 -0.39
C GLN A 81 -5.25 -3.66 -1.45
N ALA A 82 -5.87 -3.97 -2.59
CA ALA A 82 -6.09 -3.01 -3.67
C ALA A 82 -6.92 -1.81 -3.18
N ILE A 83 -8.00 -2.07 -2.44
CA ILE A 83 -8.83 -1.02 -1.82
C ILE A 83 -7.98 -0.16 -0.87
N ALA A 84 -7.21 -0.79 0.01
CA ALA A 84 -6.38 -0.08 0.97
C ALA A 84 -5.26 0.76 0.31
N LEU A 85 -4.68 0.27 -0.80
CA LEU A 85 -3.74 1.04 -1.63
C LEU A 85 -4.39 2.24 -2.29
N VAL A 86 -5.64 2.10 -2.77
CA VAL A 86 -6.41 3.24 -3.29
C VAL A 86 -6.66 4.28 -2.19
N TYR A 87 -6.97 3.86 -0.97
CA TYR A 87 -7.10 4.77 0.17
C TYR A 87 -5.77 5.48 0.49
N ALA A 88 -4.65 4.76 0.49
CA ALA A 88 -3.32 5.36 0.67
C ALA A 88 -3.01 6.41 -0.41
N ALA A 89 -3.34 6.11 -1.68
CA ALA A 89 -3.19 7.05 -2.79
C ALA A 89 -4.07 8.31 -2.62
N ARG A 90 -5.31 8.13 -2.15
CA ARG A 90 -6.21 9.25 -1.84
C ARG A 90 -5.68 10.12 -0.70
N GLN A 91 -5.13 9.50 0.35
CA GLN A 91 -4.51 10.20 1.47
C GLN A 91 -3.28 11.00 1.01
N ALA A 92 -2.39 10.38 0.22
CA ALA A 92 -1.24 11.06 -0.39
C ALA A 92 -1.67 12.27 -1.21
N ASN A 93 -2.70 12.12 -2.05
CA ASN A 93 -3.22 13.21 -2.87
C ASN A 93 -3.79 14.37 -2.05
N ARG A 94 -4.52 14.08 -0.96
CA ARG A 94 -5.07 15.11 -0.07
C ARG A 94 -3.94 15.89 0.62
N ALA A 95 -2.96 15.18 1.18
CA ALA A 95 -1.83 15.81 1.86
C ALA A 95 -0.92 16.60 0.90
N ALA A 96 -0.75 16.12 -0.33
CA ALA A 96 -0.01 16.84 -1.36
C ALA A 96 -0.70 18.15 -1.77
N ARG A 97 -2.05 18.18 -1.83
CA ARG A 97 -2.81 19.40 -2.15
C ARG A 97 -2.68 20.48 -1.07
N SER A 98 -2.53 20.11 0.20
CA SER A 98 -2.34 21.09 1.28
C SER A 98 -0.92 21.66 1.34
N ALA A 99 0.01 21.07 0.58
CA ALA A 99 1.42 21.49 0.52
C ALA A 99 1.78 22.14 -0.82
N ASN A 100 0.78 22.49 -1.62
CA ASN A 100 0.88 23.15 -2.92
C ASN A 100 0.20 24.50 -2.87
#